data_AF-A0A1Q6KKK9-F1
#
_entry.id   AF-A0A1Q6KKK9-F1
#
_cell.length_a   1.000
_cell.length_b   1.000
_cell.length_c   1.000
_cell.angle_alpha   90.00
_cell.angle_beta   90.00
_cell.angle_gamma   90.00
#
_symmetry.space_group_name_H-M   'P 1'
#
loop_
_entity.id
_entity.type
_entity.pdbx_description
1 polymer ?
#
loop_
_entity_poly.entity_id
_entity_poly.type
_entity_poly.pdbx_seq_one_letter_code
_entity_poly.pdbx_strand_id
1 'polypeptide(L)'
;FTMDVSRIKPEYTAISEGQVEFLDKVVKQKNSKNEVVRIDVTKVYEEQFKNCANEGAYCTPYTLLRLLADLIPEMPEKLLYLDIDMMAGGDISKLYNIDITKYEYAAVKEKYGCWLIRPDYINAGMLLLNMKKIKETKLLEKARERIKTKKMLFADQDAIYWSTTKKKIIPRIYNEQSKFNKKDTIICHFCKRLMFLPYPHTENYKQWNIEEVHKVLKCYYFDKDLDEYLKLKEEYNTRMKEEV
;
A
#
# COMPACT_ATOMS: atom_id res chain seq x y z
N PHE A 1 -4.56 -7.01 -5.80
CA PHE A 1 -4.52 -8.43 -5.42
C PHE A 1 -5.48 -8.65 -4.26
N THR A 2 -6.13 -9.81 -4.21
CA THR A 2 -7.03 -10.22 -3.14
C THR A 2 -6.74 -11.66 -2.74
N MET A 3 -7.21 -12.05 -1.57
CA MET A 3 -6.94 -13.38 -1.01
C MET A 3 -7.97 -13.73 0.06
N ASP A 4 -8.33 -15.01 0.13
CA ASP A 4 -9.01 -15.60 1.28
C ASP A 4 -8.04 -16.45 2.10
N VAL A 5 -7.81 -16.05 3.34
CA VAL A 5 -7.08 -16.84 4.35
C VAL A 5 -7.88 -16.90 5.63
N SER A 6 -9.19 -17.13 5.49
CA SER A 6 -10.14 -17.26 6.60
C SER A 6 -9.74 -18.35 7.61
N ARG A 7 -8.90 -19.31 7.19
CA ARG A 7 -8.25 -20.30 8.07
C ARG A 7 -7.39 -19.69 9.20
N ILE A 8 -6.87 -18.47 9.00
CA ILE A 8 -6.07 -17.75 10.00
C ILE A 8 -7.01 -16.96 10.91
N LYS A 9 -7.92 -16.18 10.31
CA LYS A 9 -8.98 -15.47 11.00
C LYS A 9 -10.21 -15.31 10.09
N PRO A 10 -11.45 -15.47 10.61
CA PRO A 10 -12.67 -15.41 9.78
C PRO A 10 -12.83 -14.12 8.98
N GLU A 11 -12.30 -12.99 9.46
CA GLU A 11 -12.36 -11.69 8.77
C GLU A 11 -11.37 -11.54 7.60
N TYR A 12 -10.43 -12.47 7.43
CA TYR A 12 -9.46 -12.43 6.33
C TYR A 12 -10.02 -13.09 5.08
N THR A 13 -11.02 -12.43 4.50
CA THR A 13 -11.67 -12.83 3.24
C THR A 13 -11.22 -11.96 2.07
N ALA A 14 -11.46 -12.46 0.86
CA ALA A 14 -11.21 -11.69 -0.35
C ALA A 14 -12.22 -10.53 -0.50
N ILE A 15 -11.81 -9.44 -1.15
CA ILE A 15 -12.76 -8.46 -1.70
C ILE A 15 -13.76 -9.19 -2.62
N SER A 16 -15.05 -8.88 -2.46
CA SER A 16 -16.13 -9.53 -3.20
C SER A 16 -16.25 -8.99 -4.63
N GLU A 17 -16.88 -9.77 -5.52
CA GLU A 17 -17.16 -9.31 -6.89
C GLU A 17 -18.04 -8.05 -6.90
N GLY A 18 -19.08 -8.01 -6.06
CA GLY A 18 -19.94 -6.81 -5.95
C GLY A 18 -19.19 -5.55 -5.49
N GLN A 19 -18.19 -5.68 -4.61
CA GLN A 19 -17.30 -4.58 -4.25
C GLN A 19 -16.45 -4.12 -5.43
N VAL A 20 -15.91 -5.08 -6.20
CA VAL A 20 -15.08 -4.79 -7.37
C VAL A 20 -15.88 -4.13 -8.48
N GLU A 21 -17.07 -4.64 -8.79
CA GLU A 21 -17.99 -4.03 -9.75
C GLU A 21 -18.36 -2.58 -9.37
N PHE A 22 -18.61 -2.34 -8.08
CA PHE A 22 -18.90 -1.00 -7.61
C PHE A 22 -17.69 -0.06 -7.80
N LEU A 23 -16.49 -0.50 -7.40
CA LEU A 23 -15.27 0.29 -7.58
C LEU A 23 -14.95 0.53 -9.06
N ASP A 24 -15.15 -0.46 -9.92
CA ASP A 24 -14.98 -0.36 -11.37
C ASP A 24 -15.92 0.69 -11.99
N LYS A 25 -17.20 0.66 -11.59
CA LYS A 25 -18.19 1.71 -11.96
C LYS A 25 -17.70 3.10 -11.55
N VAL A 26 -17.21 3.26 -10.31
CA VAL A 26 -16.74 4.55 -9.79
C VAL A 26 -15.56 5.09 -10.60
N VAL A 27 -14.52 4.27 -10.84
CA VAL A 27 -13.35 4.76 -11.58
C VAL A 27 -13.66 5.08 -13.03
N LYS A 28 -14.61 4.35 -13.64
CA LYS A 28 -15.08 4.58 -15.03
C LYS A 28 -15.85 5.89 -15.21
N GLN A 29 -16.52 6.38 -14.16
CA GLN A 29 -17.15 7.71 -14.19
C GLN A 29 -16.14 8.85 -14.34
N LYS A 30 -14.91 8.65 -13.83
CA LYS A 30 -13.82 9.65 -13.97
C LYS A 30 -13.15 9.57 -15.33
N ASN A 31 -12.97 8.36 -15.85
CA ASN A 31 -12.46 8.10 -17.20
C ASN A 31 -12.89 6.70 -17.63
N SER A 32 -13.58 6.58 -18.76
CA SER A 32 -14.13 5.31 -19.25
C SER A 32 -13.08 4.23 -19.56
N LYS A 33 -11.81 4.61 -19.65
CA LYS A 33 -10.67 3.69 -19.81
C LYS A 33 -10.11 3.14 -18.50
N ASN A 34 -10.53 3.69 -17.36
CA ASN A 34 -10.13 3.16 -16.06
C ASN A 34 -10.79 1.80 -15.83
N GLU A 35 -10.13 0.94 -15.08
CA GLU A 35 -10.63 -0.38 -14.73
C GLU A 35 -10.20 -0.77 -13.31
N VAL A 36 -11.02 -1.59 -12.66
CA VAL A 36 -10.64 -2.29 -11.43
C VAL A 36 -10.62 -3.79 -11.72
N VAL A 37 -9.44 -4.38 -11.62
CA VAL A 37 -9.24 -5.82 -11.87
C VAL A 37 -8.98 -6.54 -10.55
N ARG A 38 -9.83 -7.51 -10.25
CA ARG A 38 -9.64 -8.44 -9.13
C ARG A 38 -8.68 -9.55 -9.57
N ILE A 39 -7.57 -9.67 -8.84
CA ILE A 39 -6.61 -10.76 -9.04
C ILE A 39 -6.53 -11.52 -7.73
N ASP A 40 -7.12 -12.72 -7.72
CA ASP A 40 -7.12 -13.63 -6.59
C ASP A 40 -5.81 -14.41 -6.54
N VAL A 41 -5.02 -14.15 -5.51
CA VAL A 41 -3.70 -14.76 -5.32
C VAL A 41 -3.70 -15.78 -4.16
N THR A 42 -4.87 -16.25 -3.73
CA THR A 42 -5.00 -17.17 -2.58
C THR A 42 -4.11 -18.40 -2.72
N LYS A 43 -4.18 -19.08 -3.87
CA LYS A 43 -3.36 -20.28 -4.10
C LYS A 43 -1.85 -19.97 -4.05
N VAL A 44 -1.44 -18.88 -4.72
CA VAL A 44 -0.03 -18.46 -4.76
C VAL A 44 0.46 -18.05 -3.37
N TYR A 45 -0.38 -17.38 -2.59
CA TYR A 45 -0.07 -17.01 -1.21
C TYR A 45 0.15 -18.26 -0.35
N GLU A 46 -0.77 -19.22 -0.39
CA GLU A 46 -0.67 -20.46 0.38
C GLU A 46 0.61 -21.23 0.03
N GLU A 47 0.97 -21.31 -1.26
CA GLU A 47 2.21 -21.95 -1.70
C GLU A 47 3.48 -21.22 -1.19
N GLN A 48 3.43 -19.88 -1.07
CA GLN A 48 4.61 -19.10 -0.70
C GLN A 48 4.75 -18.87 0.81
N PHE A 49 3.65 -18.71 1.54
CA PHE A 49 3.67 -18.13 2.89
C PHE A 49 2.93 -18.93 3.95
N LYS A 50 2.23 -20.01 3.60
CA LYS A 50 1.53 -20.84 4.58
C LYS A 50 2.46 -21.28 5.70
N ASN A 51 2.05 -21.02 6.94
CA ASN A 51 2.78 -21.34 8.17
C ASN A 51 4.20 -20.76 8.23
N CYS A 52 4.50 -19.73 7.45
CA CYS A 52 5.84 -19.14 7.45
C CYS A 52 6.08 -18.27 8.69
N ALA A 53 7.35 -17.94 8.97
CA ALA A 53 7.76 -17.26 10.21
C ALA A 53 7.05 -15.92 10.47
N ASN A 54 6.54 -15.26 9.42
CA ASN A 54 5.88 -13.95 9.49
C ASN A 54 4.40 -13.98 9.05
N GLU A 55 3.79 -15.16 8.83
CA GLU A 55 2.36 -15.24 8.47
C GLU A 55 1.46 -14.64 9.57
N GLY A 56 1.85 -14.80 10.83
CA GLY A 56 1.22 -14.17 12.00
C GLY A 56 1.97 -12.95 12.55
N ALA A 57 2.72 -12.23 11.72
CA ALA A 57 3.42 -11.01 12.15
C ALA A 57 2.44 -9.89 12.57
N TYR A 58 2.98 -8.72 12.96
CA TYR A 58 2.18 -7.62 13.51
C TYR A 58 1.12 -7.07 12.54
N CYS A 59 1.31 -7.26 11.24
CA CYS A 59 0.45 -6.81 10.15
C CYS A 59 -0.41 -7.95 9.61
N THR A 60 -1.51 -7.61 8.95
CA THR A 60 -2.34 -8.64 8.31
C THR A 60 -1.56 -9.35 7.19
N PRO A 61 -1.84 -10.64 6.92
CA PRO A 61 -1.31 -11.40 5.78
C PRO A 61 -1.30 -10.64 4.44
N TYR A 62 -2.26 -9.73 4.24
CA TYR A 62 -2.44 -8.96 3.01
C TYR A 62 -1.27 -8.05 2.64
N THR A 63 -0.46 -7.59 3.60
CA THR A 63 0.72 -6.79 3.25
C THR A 63 1.75 -7.58 2.43
N LEU A 64 1.76 -8.91 2.58
CA LEU A 64 2.69 -9.79 1.87
C LEU A 64 2.34 -9.94 0.39
N LEU A 65 1.11 -9.61 -0.04
CA LEU A 65 0.66 -9.81 -1.42
C LEU A 65 1.53 -9.06 -2.43
N ARG A 66 2.11 -7.92 -2.05
CA ARG A 66 3.03 -7.17 -2.93
C ARG A 66 4.27 -7.99 -3.33
N LEU A 67 4.67 -8.94 -2.48
CA LEU A 67 5.80 -9.84 -2.75
C LEU A 67 5.47 -10.92 -3.78
N LEU A 68 4.22 -11.02 -4.25
CA LEU A 68 3.80 -11.97 -5.27
C LEU A 68 3.77 -11.36 -6.68
N ALA A 69 4.03 -10.06 -6.82
CA ALA A 69 3.80 -9.34 -8.07
C ALA A 69 4.61 -9.87 -9.27
N ASP A 70 5.79 -10.43 -9.05
CA ASP A 70 6.62 -11.07 -10.10
C ASP A 70 6.09 -12.44 -10.55
N LEU A 71 5.25 -13.09 -9.73
CA LEU A 71 4.66 -14.39 -10.02
C LEU A 71 3.37 -14.30 -10.82
N ILE A 72 2.73 -13.12 -10.87
CA ILE A 72 1.46 -12.91 -11.58
C ILE A 72 1.76 -12.48 -13.04
N PRO A 73 1.45 -13.31 -14.05
CA PRO A 73 1.83 -13.04 -15.44
C PRO A 73 1.24 -11.76 -16.03
N GLU A 74 0.05 -11.36 -15.58
CA GLU A 74 -0.66 -10.17 -16.07
C GLU A 74 -0.05 -8.84 -15.61
N MET A 75 0.94 -8.85 -14.72
CA MET A 75 1.51 -7.62 -14.17
C MET A 75 2.36 -6.86 -15.19
N PRO A 76 2.17 -5.53 -15.30
CA PRO A 76 2.92 -4.71 -16.25
C PRO A 76 4.40 -4.60 -15.87
N GLU A 77 5.25 -4.28 -16.84
CA GLU A 77 6.68 -4.08 -16.59
C GLU A 77 7.00 -2.90 -15.66
N LYS A 78 6.11 -1.89 -15.61
CA LYS A 78 6.19 -0.74 -14.72
C LYS A 78 4.90 -0.63 -13.91
N LEU A 79 5.02 -0.79 -12.60
CA LEU A 79 3.90 -0.85 -11.66
C LEU A 79 4.06 0.23 -10.58
N LEU A 80 3.00 0.99 -10.30
CA LEU A 80 2.94 1.85 -9.11
C LEU A 80 2.11 1.14 -8.05
N TYR A 81 2.78 0.72 -6.98
CA TYR A 81 2.14 0.15 -5.80
C TYR A 81 1.84 1.26 -4.79
N LEU A 82 0.63 1.24 -4.21
CA LEU A 82 0.17 2.13 -3.15
C LEU A 82 -0.53 1.31 -2.05
N ASP A 83 -0.21 1.57 -0.78
CA ASP A 83 -1.00 1.07 0.34
C ASP A 83 -2.41 1.71 0.31
N ILE A 84 -3.37 1.04 0.94
CA ILE A 84 -4.78 1.47 0.95
C ILE A 84 -5.05 2.72 1.79
N ASP A 85 -4.11 3.12 2.65
CA ASP A 85 -4.20 4.27 3.55
C ASP A 85 -3.48 5.50 3.00
N MET A 86 -3.61 5.72 1.69
CA MET A 86 -3.02 6.83 0.96
C MET A 86 -4.07 7.69 0.27
N MET A 87 -3.79 8.99 0.13
CA MET A 87 -4.58 9.94 -0.63
C MET A 87 -3.70 10.71 -1.61
N ALA A 88 -4.17 10.90 -2.84
CA ALA A 88 -3.46 11.65 -3.86
C ALA A 88 -3.72 13.16 -3.66
N GLY A 89 -2.67 13.91 -3.35
CA GLY A 89 -2.74 15.36 -3.14
C GLY A 89 -2.40 16.19 -4.38
N GLY A 90 -1.97 15.55 -5.46
CA GLY A 90 -1.63 16.22 -6.71
C GLY A 90 -1.43 15.23 -7.86
N ASP A 91 -0.89 15.72 -8.96
CA ASP A 91 -0.70 14.91 -10.18
C ASP A 91 0.30 13.77 -9.98
N ILE A 92 -0.24 12.54 -9.90
CA ILE A 92 0.53 11.29 -9.75
C ILE A 92 1.39 11.00 -10.98
N SER A 93 1.11 11.59 -12.15
CA SER A 93 1.94 11.39 -13.34
C SER A 93 3.40 11.80 -13.09
N LYS A 94 3.63 12.81 -12.23
CA LYS A 94 4.97 13.23 -11.79
C LYS A 94 5.74 12.11 -11.08
N LEU A 95 5.04 11.28 -10.31
CA LEU A 95 5.58 10.08 -9.69
C LEU A 95 5.77 8.97 -10.72
N TYR A 96 4.72 8.65 -11.48
CA TYR A 96 4.74 7.53 -12.42
C TYR A 96 5.78 7.70 -13.53
N ASN A 97 6.06 8.93 -13.96
CA ASN A 97 7.00 9.24 -15.04
C ASN A 97 8.47 9.28 -14.59
N ILE A 98 8.77 9.07 -13.30
CA ILE A 98 10.16 8.96 -12.84
C ILE A 98 10.86 7.81 -13.59
N ASP A 99 12.03 8.10 -14.15
CA ASP A 99 12.89 7.09 -14.76
C ASP A 99 13.50 6.18 -13.68
N ILE A 100 13.18 4.90 -13.79
CA ILE A 100 13.65 3.81 -12.93
C ILE A 100 14.34 2.69 -13.73
N THR A 101 14.70 2.95 -14.99
CA THR A 101 15.27 1.94 -15.91
C THR A 101 16.46 1.19 -15.31
N LYS A 102 17.32 1.90 -14.55
CA LYS A 102 18.52 1.36 -13.91
C LYS A 102 18.31 0.83 -12.48
N TYR A 103 17.09 0.83 -11.97
CA TYR A 103 16.76 0.54 -10.58
C TYR A 103 15.68 -0.55 -10.51
N GLU A 104 15.67 -1.34 -9.44
CA GLU A 104 14.59 -2.30 -9.18
C GLU A 104 13.29 -1.57 -8.84
N TYR A 105 13.38 -0.45 -8.12
CA TYR A 105 12.25 0.40 -7.78
C TYR A 105 12.69 1.81 -7.34
N ALA A 106 11.72 2.73 -7.29
CA ALA A 106 11.83 3.99 -6.58
C ALA A 106 10.95 4.00 -5.33
N ALA A 107 11.46 4.58 -4.23
CA ALA A 107 10.76 4.68 -2.96
C ALA A 107 11.20 5.93 -2.17
N VAL A 108 10.41 6.30 -1.17
CA VAL A 108 10.75 7.37 -0.23
C VAL A 108 11.33 6.77 1.04
N LYS A 109 12.23 7.52 1.70
CA LYS A 109 12.77 7.12 3.00
C LYS A 109 11.66 6.96 4.05
N GLU A 110 11.73 5.92 4.86
CA GLU A 110 10.85 5.80 6.04
C GLU A 110 11.21 6.88 7.04
N LYS A 111 10.20 7.55 7.62
CA LYS A 111 10.40 8.75 8.43
C LYS A 111 11.38 8.55 9.59
N TYR A 112 11.29 7.44 10.31
CA TYR A 112 12.05 7.16 11.52
C TYR A 112 13.17 6.15 11.28
N GLY A 113 12.89 5.09 10.51
CA GLY A 113 13.82 4.05 10.11
C GLY A 113 15.01 4.60 9.32
N CYS A 114 14.85 5.73 8.62
CA CYS A 114 15.99 6.39 8.00
C CYS A 114 17.03 6.94 9.00
N TRP A 115 16.63 7.14 10.27
CA TRP A 115 17.53 7.56 11.35
C TRP A 115 17.95 6.38 12.23
N LEU A 116 17.01 5.45 12.51
CA LEU A 116 17.19 4.38 13.49
C LEU A 116 17.76 3.08 12.91
N ILE A 117 17.50 2.80 11.62
CA ILE A 117 17.87 1.54 10.98
C ILE A 117 19.01 1.81 10.00
N ARG A 118 18.75 2.59 8.94
CA ARG A 118 19.72 2.90 7.88
C ARG A 118 19.38 4.23 7.19
N PRO A 119 20.35 5.09 6.82
CA PRO A 119 20.09 6.39 6.15
C PRO A 119 19.25 6.33 4.88
N ASP A 120 19.23 5.18 4.21
CA ASP A 120 18.51 4.89 2.98
C ASP A 120 17.35 3.90 3.17
N TYR A 121 16.96 3.61 4.42
CA TYR A 121 15.80 2.78 4.73
C TYR A 121 14.52 3.40 4.18
N ILE A 122 13.67 2.57 3.58
CA ILE A 122 12.50 3.00 2.79
C ILE A 122 11.19 2.66 3.47
N ASN A 123 10.17 3.47 3.20
CA ASN A 123 8.78 3.08 3.45
C ASN A 123 8.30 2.26 2.24
N ALA A 124 7.70 1.09 2.48
CA ALA A 124 7.22 0.21 1.41
C ALA A 124 5.82 0.55 0.90
N GLY A 125 5.11 1.49 1.54
CA GLY A 125 3.72 1.78 1.18
C GLY A 125 3.53 2.41 -0.19
N MET A 126 4.54 3.10 -0.72
CA MET A 126 4.55 3.56 -2.10
C MET A 126 5.84 3.08 -2.75
N LEU A 127 5.70 2.30 -3.82
CA LEU A 127 6.82 1.78 -4.61
C LEU A 127 6.50 1.95 -6.10
N LEU A 128 7.38 2.61 -6.83
CA LEU A 128 7.36 2.57 -8.30
C LEU A 128 8.30 1.46 -8.75
N LEU A 129 7.75 0.33 -9.15
CA LEU A 129 8.43 -0.92 -9.42
C LEU A 129 8.82 -1.06 -10.89
N ASN A 130 10.05 -1.48 -11.13
CA ASN A 130 10.54 -1.92 -12.43
C ASN A 130 10.52 -3.46 -12.43
N MET A 131 9.41 -4.04 -12.89
CA MET A 131 9.19 -5.49 -12.84
C MET A 131 10.19 -6.24 -13.72
N LYS A 132 10.65 -5.65 -14.82
CA LYS A 132 11.74 -6.21 -15.63
C LYS A 132 13.02 -6.35 -14.79
N LYS A 133 13.44 -5.27 -14.13
CA LYS A 133 14.66 -5.31 -13.31
C LYS A 133 14.51 -6.20 -12.08
N ILE A 134 13.35 -6.19 -11.46
CA ILE A 134 13.00 -7.05 -10.31
C ILE A 134 13.11 -8.54 -10.66
N LYS A 135 12.64 -8.93 -11.85
CA LYS A 135 12.76 -10.31 -12.34
C LYS A 135 14.23 -10.66 -12.63
N GLU A 136 14.98 -9.77 -13.29
CA GLU A 136 16.42 -9.95 -13.56
C GLU A 136 17.24 -10.15 -12.28
N THR A 137 16.98 -9.35 -11.24
CA THR A 137 17.76 -9.36 -9.99
C THR A 137 17.17 -10.27 -8.91
N LYS A 138 16.02 -10.90 -9.20
CA LYS A 138 15.27 -11.75 -8.27
C LYS A 138 14.90 -11.04 -6.97
N LEU A 139 14.58 -9.74 -6.99
CA LEU A 139 14.29 -8.95 -5.78
C LEU A 139 13.19 -9.62 -4.93
N LEU A 140 12.03 -9.86 -5.53
CA LEU A 140 10.86 -10.37 -4.81
C LEU A 140 11.03 -11.84 -4.42
N GLU A 141 11.68 -12.67 -5.24
CA GLU A 141 12.08 -14.04 -4.86
C GLU A 141 12.95 -14.04 -3.60
N LYS A 142 14.01 -13.23 -3.56
CA LYS A 142 14.85 -13.06 -2.36
C LYS A 142 14.04 -12.57 -1.16
N ALA A 143 13.13 -11.63 -1.36
CA ALA A 143 12.29 -11.11 -0.29
C ALA A 143 11.35 -12.19 0.28
N ARG A 144 10.73 -13.00 -0.59
CA ARG A 144 9.92 -14.16 -0.19
C ARG A 144 10.74 -15.17 0.62
N GLU A 145 11.95 -15.51 0.18
CA GLU A 145 12.80 -16.45 0.94
C GLU A 145 13.21 -15.93 2.32
N ARG A 146 13.50 -14.62 2.42
CA ARG A 146 13.82 -14.00 3.71
C ARG A 146 12.65 -14.02 4.68
N ILE A 147 11.46 -13.62 4.23
CA ILE A 147 10.29 -13.51 5.10
C ILE A 147 9.75 -14.90 5.51
N LYS A 148 10.01 -15.94 4.71
CA LYS A 148 9.68 -17.31 5.09
C LYS A 148 10.53 -17.82 6.26
N THR A 149 11.81 -17.46 6.27
CA THR A 149 12.83 -18.09 7.13
C THR A 149 13.25 -17.25 8.33
N LYS A 150 13.05 -15.93 8.31
CA LYS A 150 13.50 -15.02 9.38
C LYS A 150 12.36 -14.12 9.81
N LYS A 151 12.08 -14.05 11.11
CA LYS A 151 11.19 -13.03 11.67
C LYS A 151 11.79 -11.64 11.42
N MET A 152 10.98 -10.73 10.88
CA MET A 152 11.40 -9.37 10.55
C MET A 152 10.55 -8.37 11.33
N LEU A 153 11.16 -7.26 11.76
CA LEU A 153 10.48 -6.27 12.59
C LEU A 153 9.36 -5.58 11.79
N PHE A 154 9.63 -5.27 10.53
CA PHE A 154 8.71 -4.62 9.60
C PHE A 154 8.34 -5.53 8.41
N ALA A 155 8.18 -6.83 8.67
CA ALA A 155 7.66 -7.82 7.72
C ALA A 155 8.16 -7.64 6.26
N ASP A 156 7.26 -7.37 5.33
CA ASP A 156 7.56 -7.25 3.89
C ASP A 156 8.41 -6.03 3.54
N GLN A 157 8.31 -4.92 4.28
CA GLN A 157 9.16 -3.74 4.07
C GLN A 157 10.63 -4.07 4.32
N ASP A 158 10.90 -4.77 5.42
CA ASP A 158 12.24 -5.29 5.71
C ASP A 158 12.68 -6.30 4.65
N ALA A 159 11.80 -7.22 4.24
CA ALA A 159 12.10 -8.22 3.23
C ALA A 159 12.54 -7.59 1.90
N ILE A 160 11.83 -6.55 1.45
CA ILE A 160 12.17 -5.78 0.24
C ILE A 160 13.50 -5.06 0.45
N TYR A 161 13.62 -4.28 1.53
CA TYR A 161 14.81 -3.46 1.77
C TYR A 161 16.09 -4.29 1.84
N TRP A 162 16.08 -5.40 2.58
CA TRP A 162 17.24 -6.28 2.73
C TRP A 162 17.54 -7.17 1.51
N SER A 163 16.59 -7.30 0.58
CA SER A 163 16.77 -8.03 -0.68
C SER A 163 17.20 -7.15 -1.85
N THR A 164 17.15 -5.83 -1.65
CA THR A 164 17.41 -4.83 -2.67
C THR A 164 18.86 -4.85 -3.14
N THR A 165 19.03 -4.90 -4.45
CA THR A 165 20.31 -4.70 -5.13
C THR A 165 20.52 -3.23 -5.44
N LYS A 166 19.49 -2.55 -5.99
CA LYS A 166 19.60 -1.15 -6.44
C LYS A 166 18.23 -0.46 -6.44
N LYS A 167 18.09 0.55 -5.58
CA LYS A 167 16.88 1.39 -5.42
C LYS A 167 17.16 2.85 -5.73
N LYS A 168 16.12 3.58 -6.13
CA LYS A 168 16.13 5.04 -6.29
C LYS A 168 15.39 5.68 -5.13
N ILE A 169 16.06 6.50 -4.34
CA ILE A 169 15.40 7.31 -3.31
C ILE A 169 14.83 8.56 -3.96
N ILE A 170 13.52 8.79 -3.77
CA ILE A 170 12.81 9.94 -4.34
C ILE A 170 12.31 10.89 -3.25
N PRO A 171 11.94 12.14 -3.61
CA PRO A 171 11.50 13.15 -2.65
C PRO A 171 10.30 12.74 -1.79
N ARG A 172 10.25 13.24 -0.55
CA ARG A 172 9.21 12.92 0.45
C ARG A 172 7.77 13.21 -0.01
N ILE A 173 7.58 14.16 -0.92
CA ILE A 173 6.25 14.52 -1.43
C ILE A 173 5.51 13.36 -2.11
N TYR A 174 6.23 12.31 -2.52
CA TYR A 174 5.65 11.12 -3.15
C TYR A 174 5.23 10.04 -2.15
N ASN A 175 5.44 10.24 -0.85
CA ASN A 175 4.98 9.38 0.25
C ASN A 175 5.16 10.16 1.56
N GLU A 176 4.36 11.20 1.75
CA GLU A 176 4.46 12.10 2.91
C GLU A 176 3.80 11.44 4.13
N GLN A 177 4.64 11.02 5.08
CA GLN A 177 4.29 10.21 6.26
C GLN A 177 4.07 11.05 7.54
N SER A 178 4.07 12.39 7.44
CA SER A 178 4.05 13.25 8.63
C SER A 178 3.22 14.52 8.52
N LYS A 179 3.17 15.15 7.35
CA LYS A 179 2.49 16.43 7.16
C LYS A 179 1.28 16.25 6.25
N PHE A 180 0.12 16.09 6.85
CA PHE A 180 -1.13 15.79 6.15
C PHE A 180 -1.72 16.97 5.35
N ASN A 181 -1.36 18.21 5.68
CA ASN A 181 -1.82 19.45 5.01
C ASN A 181 -0.79 20.11 4.09
N LYS A 182 0.30 19.42 3.76
CA LYS A 182 1.38 20.03 3.00
C LYS A 182 0.94 20.17 1.53
N LYS A 183 0.81 21.41 1.04
CA LYS A 183 0.20 21.73 -0.27
C LYS A 183 0.90 21.13 -1.49
N ASP A 184 2.19 20.81 -1.40
CA ASP A 184 2.98 20.21 -2.47
C ASP A 184 3.08 18.68 -2.37
N THR A 185 2.37 18.06 -1.43
CA THR A 185 2.29 16.60 -1.32
C THR A 185 1.56 16.02 -2.53
N ILE A 186 2.20 15.08 -3.22
CA ILE A 186 1.61 14.33 -4.34
C ILE A 186 0.90 13.09 -3.81
N ILE A 187 1.52 12.34 -2.88
CA ILE A 187 0.90 11.21 -2.19
C ILE A 187 1.06 11.40 -0.68
N CYS A 188 -0.06 11.50 0.02
CA CYS A 188 -0.15 11.61 1.45
C CYS A 188 -0.43 10.25 2.05
N HIS A 189 0.38 9.81 3.01
CA HIS A 189 0.29 8.48 3.60
C HIS A 189 -0.16 8.57 5.07
N PHE A 190 -1.35 8.06 5.37
CA PHE A 190 -1.93 7.99 6.71
C PHE A 190 -1.36 6.80 7.51
N CYS A 191 -0.03 6.71 7.54
CA CYS A 191 0.67 5.65 8.26
C CYS A 191 0.63 5.90 9.78
N LYS A 192 0.91 4.84 10.55
CA LYS A 192 1.10 4.95 11.99
C LYS A 192 2.28 5.88 12.30
N ARG A 193 2.09 6.83 13.21
CA ARG A 193 3.09 7.81 13.62
C ARG A 193 3.50 7.60 15.07
N LEU A 194 4.78 7.83 15.34
CA LEU A 194 5.31 7.93 16.70
C LEU A 194 5.36 9.39 17.13
N MET A 195 4.65 9.71 18.21
CA MET A 195 4.59 11.02 18.84
C MET A 195 5.39 10.98 20.15
N PHE A 196 6.12 12.05 20.46
CA PHE A 196 6.94 12.15 21.67
C PHE A 196 6.34 13.08 22.74
N LEU A 197 5.46 13.99 22.33
CA LEU A 197 4.81 14.96 23.21
C LEU A 197 3.29 14.69 23.26
N PRO A 198 2.63 14.84 24.42
CA PRO A 198 3.21 15.15 25.73
C PRO A 198 3.97 13.97 26.37
N TYR A 199 3.76 12.75 25.89
CA TYR A 199 4.53 11.54 26.24
C TYR A 199 4.62 10.63 25.01
N PRO A 200 5.55 9.65 24.97
CA PRO A 200 5.65 8.72 23.86
C PRO A 200 4.36 7.93 23.63
N HIS A 201 3.72 8.12 22.49
CA HIS A 201 2.52 7.39 22.10
C HIS A 201 2.43 7.26 20.58
N THR A 202 1.52 6.41 20.09
CA THR A 202 1.33 6.22 18.65
C THR A 202 -0.02 6.74 18.20
N GLU A 203 -0.02 7.52 17.12
CA GLU A 203 -1.23 7.93 16.41
C GLU A 203 -1.41 7.02 15.19
N ASN A 204 -2.61 6.48 15.01
CA ASN A 204 -2.92 5.61 13.88
C ASN A 204 -4.31 5.92 13.32
N TYR A 205 -4.52 7.18 12.93
CA TYR A 205 -5.73 7.64 12.28
C TYR A 205 -5.60 7.46 10.77
N LYS A 206 -6.56 6.77 10.18
CA LYS A 206 -6.65 6.53 8.73
C LYS A 206 -7.55 7.57 8.09
N GLN A 207 -7.49 7.71 6.77
CA GLN A 207 -8.27 8.72 6.05
C GLN A 207 -9.79 8.58 6.27
N TRP A 208 -10.28 7.37 6.57
CA TRP A 208 -11.68 7.13 6.90
C TRP A 208 -12.07 7.48 8.35
N ASN A 209 -11.11 7.79 9.21
CA ASN A 209 -11.35 8.37 10.55
C ASN A 209 -11.53 9.89 10.42
N ILE A 210 -12.55 10.32 9.65
CA ILE A 210 -12.71 11.72 9.19
C ILE A 210 -12.71 12.70 10.38
N GLU A 211 -13.41 12.36 11.46
CA GLU A 211 -13.48 13.18 12.65
C GLU A 211 -12.10 13.42 13.27
N GLU A 212 -11.27 12.38 13.41
CA GLU A 212 -9.92 12.49 13.98
C GLU A 212 -8.92 13.11 13.00
N VAL A 213 -9.09 12.87 11.70
CA VAL A 213 -8.33 13.57 10.64
C VAL A 213 -8.55 15.09 10.76
N HIS A 214 -9.77 15.54 11.03
CA HIS A 214 -10.07 16.96 11.27
C HIS A 214 -9.64 17.44 12.67
N LYS A 215 -10.02 16.72 13.73
CA LYS A 215 -9.82 17.17 15.11
C LYS A 215 -8.37 17.07 15.55
N VAL A 216 -7.68 15.97 15.23
CA VAL A 216 -6.32 15.68 15.68
C VAL A 216 -5.30 16.08 14.63
N LEU A 217 -5.46 15.61 13.39
CA LEU A 217 -4.48 15.87 12.32
C LEU A 217 -4.65 17.27 11.70
N LYS A 218 -5.74 17.97 12.03
CA LYS A 218 -6.12 19.28 11.49
C LYS A 218 -6.17 19.31 9.96
N CYS A 219 -6.45 18.16 9.34
CA CYS A 219 -6.29 17.96 7.90
C CYS A 219 -7.60 18.10 7.15
N TYR A 220 -7.76 19.20 6.42
CA TYR A 220 -8.96 19.50 5.62
C TYR A 220 -8.68 19.45 4.11
N TYR A 221 -7.45 19.08 3.74
CA TYR A 221 -6.98 19.14 2.35
C TYR A 221 -7.75 18.18 1.42
N PHE A 222 -8.29 17.09 1.97
CA PHE A 222 -8.96 16.02 1.23
C PHE A 222 -10.49 16.03 1.41
N ASP A 223 -11.09 17.10 1.96
CA ASP A 223 -12.52 17.12 2.31
C ASP A 223 -13.43 16.84 1.11
N LYS A 224 -13.09 17.38 -0.07
CA LYS A 224 -13.84 17.11 -1.29
C LYS A 224 -13.84 15.61 -1.65
N ASP A 225 -12.69 14.95 -1.51
CA ASP A 225 -12.56 13.52 -1.79
C ASP A 225 -13.29 12.68 -0.74
N LEU A 226 -13.25 13.11 0.53
CA LEU A 226 -13.95 12.47 1.64
C LEU A 226 -15.47 12.60 1.52
N ASP A 227 -15.98 13.76 1.08
CA ASP A 227 -17.39 13.99 0.82
C ASP A 227 -17.91 13.10 -0.33
N GLU A 228 -17.12 12.95 -1.40
CA GLU A 228 -17.43 12.01 -2.48
C GLU A 228 -17.43 10.57 -1.97
N TYR A 229 -16.42 10.18 -1.18
CA TYR A 229 -16.34 8.86 -0.56
C TYR A 229 -17.58 8.54 0.29
N LEU A 230 -18.05 9.48 1.13
CA LEU A 230 -19.23 9.28 1.98
C LEU A 230 -20.49 9.02 1.15
N LYS A 231 -20.70 9.77 0.07
CA LYS A 231 -21.83 9.58 -0.85
C LYS A 231 -21.77 8.22 -1.54
N LEU A 232 -20.59 7.84 -2.05
CA LEU A 232 -20.38 6.54 -2.70
C LEU A 232 -20.58 5.38 -1.71
N LYS A 233 -20.14 5.53 -0.47
CA LYS A 233 -20.34 4.54 0.58
C LYS A 233 -21.83 4.35 0.91
N GLU A 234 -22.59 5.43 0.95
CA GLU A 234 -24.04 5.39 1.16
C GLU A 234 -24.76 4.72 -0.02
N GLU A 235 -24.38 5.05 -1.26
CA GLU A 235 -24.90 4.40 -2.48
C GLU A 235 -24.65 2.88 -2.43
N TYR A 236 -23.40 2.47 -2.15
CA TYR A 236 -23.04 1.06 -2.03
C TYR A 236 -23.85 0.33 -0.96
N ASN A 237 -23.96 0.92 0.24
CA ASN A 237 -24.71 0.31 1.34
C ASN A 237 -26.21 0.19 1.05
N THR A 238 -26.78 1.13 0.29
CA THR A 238 -28.18 1.08 -0.14
C THR A 238 -28.39 -0.06 -1.12
N ARG A 239 -27.53 -0.15 -2.15
CA ARG A 239 -27.57 -1.24 -3.14
C ARG A 239 -27.48 -2.62 -2.47
N MET A 240 -26.56 -2.78 -1.52
CA MET A 240 -26.40 -4.06 -0.80
C MET A 240 -27.59 -4.44 0.08
N LYS A 241 -28.42 -3.47 0.50
CA LYS A 241 -29.66 -3.76 1.24
C LYS A 241 -30.82 -4.16 0.31
N GLU A 242 -30.81 -3.68 -0.93
CA GLU A 242 -31.83 -4.00 -1.93
C GLU A 242 -31.60 -5.38 -2.58
N GLU A 243 -30.37 -5.89 -2.54
CA GLU A 243 -29.98 -7.21 -3.06
C GLU A 243 -30.18 -8.36 -2.05
N VAL A 244 -30.58 -8.08 -0.80
CA VAL A 244 -30.84 -9.05 0.30
C VAL A 244 -32.33 -9.21 0.55
#